data_AF-A0A520RE80-F1
#
_entry.id   AF-A0A520RE80-F1
#
_cell.length_a   1.000
_cell.length_b   1.000
_cell.length_c   1.000
_cell.angle_alpha   90.00
_cell.angle_beta   90.00
_cell.angle_gamma   90.00
#
_symmetry.space_group_name_H-M   'P 1'
#
loop_
_entity.id
_entity.type
_entity.pdbx_description
1 polymer ?
#
loop_
_entity_poly.entity_id
_entity_poly.type
_entity_poly.pdbx_seq_one_letter_code
_entity_poly.pdbx_strand_id
1 'polypeptide(L)'
;LITDDAAYADAVVNEVGAQIAAHPRREIVHAAWQNNSAVIVVNDLLADAPRLVDRLAPEHLELAVAEPDVLFARIRHAGAVFLGRYAPEALGDYVAGPNHVLPTSGAARFASGLSVQNFMKRTTILQTDLAAFSALAPAAARLADAEGLPGHAGSIRRRLEDN
;
A
#
# COMPACT_ATOMS: atom_id res chain seq x y z
N LEU A 1 -3.01 8.44 -17.07
CA LEU A 1 -3.25 9.86 -16.68
C LEU A 1 -4.66 10.00 -16.13
N ILE A 2 -4.82 10.63 -14.97
CA ILE A 2 -6.12 11.11 -14.47
C ILE A 2 -6.02 12.63 -14.36
N THR A 3 -6.95 13.35 -14.98
CA THR A 3 -6.95 14.83 -15.02
C THR A 3 -8.39 15.35 -15.11
N ASP A 4 -8.62 16.59 -14.72
CA ASP A 4 -9.88 17.33 -14.85
C ASP A 4 -9.91 18.31 -16.04
N ASP A 5 -8.86 18.28 -16.88
CA ASP A 5 -8.73 19.15 -18.06
C ASP A 5 -8.55 18.31 -19.33
N ALA A 6 -9.58 18.31 -20.18
CA ALA A 6 -9.56 17.58 -21.45
C ALA A 6 -8.49 18.09 -22.42
N ALA A 7 -8.25 19.41 -22.48
CA ALA A 7 -7.25 19.98 -23.36
C ALA A 7 -5.83 19.65 -22.89
N TYR A 8 -5.61 19.60 -21.56
CA TYR A 8 -4.37 19.10 -21.00
C TYR A 8 -4.17 17.62 -21.31
N ALA A 9 -5.22 16.81 -21.22
CA ALA A 9 -5.18 15.40 -21.59
C ALA A 9 -4.72 15.20 -23.04
N ASP A 10 -5.29 15.95 -23.99
CA ASP A 10 -4.90 15.93 -25.40
C ASP A 10 -3.45 16.38 -25.61
N ALA A 11 -3.02 17.44 -24.90
CA ALA A 11 -1.64 17.92 -24.95
C ALA A 11 -0.64 16.84 -24.48
N VAL A 12 -0.94 16.14 -23.38
CA VAL A 12 -0.11 15.05 -22.88
C VAL A 12 -0.06 13.88 -23.87
N VAL A 13 -1.19 13.49 -24.46
CA VAL A 13 -1.23 12.40 -25.45
C VAL A 13 -0.36 12.74 -26.68
N ASN A 14 -0.44 13.98 -27.16
CA ASN A 14 0.37 14.44 -28.29
C ASN A 14 1.87 14.44 -27.95
N GLU A 15 2.23 14.95 -26.78
CA GLU A 15 3.62 14.98 -26.32
C GLU A 15 4.20 13.56 -26.15
N VAL A 16 3.45 12.65 -25.53
CA VAL A 16 3.84 11.24 -25.42
C VAL A 16 4.05 10.63 -26.81
N GLY A 17 3.20 10.92 -27.78
CA GLY A 17 3.37 10.48 -29.17
C GLY A 17 4.68 10.95 -29.79
N ALA A 18 5.04 12.22 -29.61
CA ALA A 18 6.30 12.79 -30.08
C ALA A 18 7.51 12.14 -29.39
N GLN A 19 7.46 11.95 -28.08
CA GLN A 19 8.54 11.30 -27.32
C GLN A 19 8.73 9.83 -27.71
N ILE A 20 7.64 9.07 -27.89
CA ILE A 20 7.71 7.67 -28.35
C ILE A 20 8.39 7.59 -29.72
N ALA A 21 8.06 8.48 -30.65
CA ALA A 21 8.65 8.49 -32.00
C ALA A 21 10.17 8.72 -31.96
N ALA A 22 10.65 9.57 -31.05
CA ALA A 22 12.06 9.86 -30.85
C ALA A 22 12.80 8.85 -29.95
N HIS A 23 12.09 7.95 -29.26
CA HIS A 23 12.68 7.09 -28.24
C HIS A 23 13.56 5.98 -28.84
N PRO A 24 14.79 5.74 -28.33
CA PRO A 24 15.67 4.66 -28.84
C PRO A 24 15.05 3.25 -28.76
N ARG A 25 14.14 3.04 -27.80
CA ARG A 25 13.39 1.79 -27.62
C ARG A 25 11.92 1.91 -28.05
N ARG A 26 11.62 2.72 -29.07
CA ARG A 26 10.25 3.05 -29.49
C ARG A 26 9.30 1.86 -29.63
N GLU A 27 9.76 0.71 -30.10
CA GLU A 27 8.91 -0.46 -30.32
C GLU A 27 8.32 -0.98 -28.99
N ILE A 28 9.15 -1.03 -27.95
CA ILE A 28 8.75 -1.49 -26.61
C ILE A 28 7.83 -0.47 -25.96
N VAL A 29 8.20 0.82 -26.01
CA VAL A 29 7.40 1.89 -25.40
C VAL A 29 6.06 2.05 -26.10
N HIS A 30 6.04 1.99 -27.44
CA HIS A 30 4.81 2.04 -28.22
C HIS A 30 3.89 0.87 -27.89
N ALA A 31 4.41 -0.36 -27.82
CA ALA A 31 3.60 -1.52 -27.44
C ALA A 31 3.03 -1.39 -26.01
N ALA A 32 3.81 -0.88 -25.06
CA ALA A 32 3.32 -0.62 -23.71
C ALA A 32 2.24 0.47 -23.69
N TRP A 33 2.42 1.56 -24.44
CA TRP A 33 1.46 2.64 -24.57
C TRP A 33 0.12 2.14 -25.12
N GLN A 34 0.14 1.43 -26.25
CA GLN A 34 -1.07 0.94 -26.91
C GLN A 34 -1.87 -0.07 -26.08
N ASN A 35 -1.17 -0.94 -25.33
CA ASN A 35 -1.83 -2.05 -24.64
C ASN A 35 -2.18 -1.76 -23.18
N ASN A 36 -1.45 -0.84 -22.51
CA ASN A 36 -1.50 -0.71 -21.05
C ASN A 36 -1.77 0.72 -20.56
N SER A 37 -1.99 1.69 -21.45
CA SER A 37 -2.21 3.09 -21.06
C SER A 37 -3.67 3.49 -21.14
N ALA A 38 -4.07 4.40 -20.25
CA ALA A 38 -5.38 5.03 -20.27
C ALA A 38 -5.27 6.50 -19.84
N VAL A 39 -6.13 7.32 -20.45
CA VAL A 39 -6.38 8.71 -20.05
C VAL A 39 -7.81 8.79 -19.56
N ILE A 40 -8.00 9.27 -18.33
CA ILE A 40 -9.31 9.40 -17.70
C ILE A 40 -9.49 10.87 -17.37
N VAL A 41 -10.45 11.51 -18.03
CA VAL A 41 -10.87 12.88 -17.73
C VAL A 41 -12.02 12.81 -16.73
N VAL A 42 -11.87 13.47 -15.58
CA VAL A 42 -12.87 13.57 -14.52
C VAL A 42 -13.45 14.99 -14.45
N ASN A 43 -14.52 15.20 -13.70
CA ASN A 43 -15.11 16.54 -13.58
C ASN A 43 -14.44 17.36 -12.48
N ASP A 44 -14.10 16.71 -11.36
CA ASP A 44 -13.41 17.33 -10.24
C ASP A 44 -12.29 16.39 -9.79
N LEU A 45 -11.04 16.83 -9.96
CA LEU A 45 -9.87 16.01 -9.65
C LEU A 45 -9.81 15.62 -8.16
N LEU A 46 -10.16 16.54 -7.25
CA LEU A 46 -10.06 16.31 -5.81
C LEU A 46 -11.19 15.42 -5.28
N ALA A 47 -12.37 15.47 -5.92
CA ALA A 47 -13.52 14.64 -5.56
C ALA A 47 -13.46 13.24 -6.20
N ASP A 48 -13.08 13.15 -7.48
CA ASP A 48 -13.24 11.93 -8.28
C ASP A 48 -11.99 11.04 -8.29
N ALA A 49 -10.79 11.64 -8.37
CA ALA A 49 -9.55 10.88 -8.56
C ALA A 49 -9.21 9.91 -7.42
N PRO A 50 -9.38 10.25 -6.12
CA PRO A 50 -8.98 9.35 -5.03
C PRO A 50 -9.64 7.98 -5.13
N ARG A 51 -10.94 7.91 -5.45
CA ARG A 51 -11.67 6.64 -5.59
C ARG A 51 -11.15 5.81 -6.77
N LEU A 52 -10.76 6.46 -7.86
CA LEU A 52 -10.20 5.78 -9.04
C LEU A 52 -8.82 5.21 -8.73
N VAL A 53 -7.96 6.02 -8.09
CA VAL A 53 -6.62 5.62 -7.64
C VAL A 53 -6.71 4.45 -6.66
N ASP A 54 -7.58 4.53 -5.66
CA ASP A 54 -7.73 3.46 -4.66
C ASP A 54 -8.22 2.14 -5.26
N ARG A 55 -9.08 2.21 -6.29
CA ARG A 55 -9.52 1.02 -7.02
C ARG A 55 -8.40 0.41 -7.87
N LEU A 56 -7.60 1.27 -8.52
CA LEU A 56 -6.45 0.85 -9.31
C LEU A 56 -5.36 0.24 -8.41
N ALA A 57 -5.11 0.86 -7.26
CA ALA A 57 -4.04 0.55 -6.33
C ALA A 57 -2.68 0.44 -7.04
N PRO A 58 -2.21 1.55 -7.65
CA PRO A 58 -1.03 1.54 -8.50
C PRO A 58 0.25 1.20 -7.73
N GLU A 59 1.23 0.66 -8.46
CA GLU A 59 2.60 0.50 -7.97
C GLU A 59 3.24 1.87 -7.69
N HIS A 60 3.22 2.77 -8.68
CA HIS A 60 3.70 4.14 -8.59
C HIS A 60 2.55 5.15 -8.79
N LEU A 61 2.48 6.17 -7.94
CA LEU A 61 1.52 7.26 -8.05
C LEU A 61 2.24 8.61 -8.05
N GLU A 62 2.18 9.34 -9.17
CA GLU A 62 2.63 10.73 -9.23
C GLU A 62 1.47 11.71 -9.07
N LEU A 63 1.61 12.65 -8.14
CA LEU A 63 0.66 13.74 -7.90
C LEU A 63 1.26 15.07 -8.35
N ALA A 64 1.24 15.31 -9.66
CA ALA A 64 1.77 16.53 -10.29
C ALA A 64 0.79 17.72 -10.26
N VAL A 65 0.17 17.97 -9.10
CA VAL A 65 -0.83 19.04 -8.88
C VAL A 65 -0.28 20.16 -8.00
N ALA A 66 -1.03 21.27 -7.85
CA ALA A 66 -0.59 22.41 -7.05
C ALA A 66 -0.52 22.10 -5.54
N GLU A 67 -1.49 21.34 -5.01
CA GLU A 67 -1.58 20.96 -3.60
C GLU A 67 -1.58 19.43 -3.45
N PRO A 68 -0.42 18.76 -3.70
CA PRO A 68 -0.37 17.30 -3.77
C PRO A 68 -0.68 16.63 -2.43
N ASP A 69 -0.33 17.25 -1.30
CA ASP A 69 -0.63 16.73 0.04
C ASP A 69 -2.13 16.65 0.32
N VAL A 70 -2.92 17.62 -0.16
CA VAL A 70 -4.38 17.67 0.01
C VAL A 70 -5.05 16.53 -0.74
N LEU A 71 -4.58 16.22 -1.94
CA LEU A 71 -5.06 15.09 -2.72
C LEU A 71 -4.60 13.75 -2.12
N PHE A 72 -3.33 13.65 -1.74
CA PHE A 72 -2.75 12.44 -1.14
C PHE A 72 -3.47 12.03 0.15
N ALA A 73 -3.88 12.98 0.99
CA ALA A 73 -4.61 12.70 2.22
C ALA A 73 -5.94 11.95 2.01
N ARG A 74 -6.45 11.90 0.77
CA ARG A 74 -7.69 11.19 0.40
C ARG A 74 -7.43 9.83 -0.25
N ILE A 75 -6.19 9.47 -0.50
CA ILE A 75 -5.77 8.23 -1.17
C ILE A 75 -5.26 7.24 -0.12
N ARG A 76 -5.68 5.98 -0.26
CA ARG A 76 -5.36 4.88 0.65
C ARG A 76 -4.37 3.89 0.05
N HIS A 77 -4.41 3.68 -1.26
CA HIS A 77 -3.67 2.59 -1.91
C HIS A 77 -2.71 3.11 -2.98
N ALA A 78 -1.42 2.96 -2.73
CA ALA A 78 -0.33 3.09 -3.69
C ALA A 78 0.92 2.37 -3.15
N GLY A 79 1.77 1.82 -4.01
CA GLY A 79 3.05 1.25 -3.62
C GLY A 79 4.04 2.31 -3.16
N ALA A 80 4.28 3.30 -4.02
CA ALA A 80 5.03 4.52 -3.71
C ALA A 80 4.32 5.75 -4.29
N VAL A 81 4.50 6.90 -3.63
CA VAL A 81 3.84 8.16 -3.99
C VAL A 81 4.87 9.25 -4.16
N PHE A 82 4.76 10.00 -5.26
CA PHE A 82 5.63 11.09 -5.62
C PHE A 82 4.82 12.39 -5.66
N LEU A 83 5.21 13.36 -4.83
CA LEU A 83 4.43 14.57 -4.59
C LEU A 83 5.05 15.78 -5.31
N GLY A 84 4.28 16.40 -6.19
CA GLY A 84 4.67 17.62 -6.91
C GLY A 84 5.41 17.38 -8.22
N ARG A 85 5.57 18.46 -9.00
CA ARG A 85 6.06 18.43 -10.39
C ARG A 85 7.54 18.09 -10.55
N TYR A 86 8.31 18.11 -9.47
CA TYR A 86 9.76 17.87 -9.47
C TYR A 86 10.13 16.54 -8.82
N ALA A 87 9.16 15.63 -8.66
CA ALA A 87 9.36 14.29 -8.14
C ALA A 87 8.98 13.24 -9.21
N PRO A 88 9.72 13.12 -10.31
CA PRO A 88 9.48 12.02 -11.26
C PRO A 88 9.84 10.68 -10.61
N GLU A 89 9.13 9.61 -11.00
CA GLU A 89 9.35 8.21 -10.60
C GLU A 89 10.83 7.84 -10.55
N ALA A 90 11.58 8.21 -11.60
CA ALA A 90 12.99 7.88 -11.75
C ALA A 90 13.88 8.34 -10.56
N LEU A 91 13.52 9.40 -9.83
CA LEU A 91 14.25 9.77 -8.62
C LEU A 91 14.12 8.69 -7.53
N GLY A 92 12.92 8.14 -7.36
CA GLY A 92 12.65 7.04 -6.41
C GLY A 92 13.34 5.74 -6.81
N ASP A 93 13.42 5.47 -8.11
CA ASP A 93 14.06 4.25 -8.62
C ASP A 93 15.56 4.18 -8.36
N TYR A 94 16.22 5.33 -8.19
CA TYR A 94 17.67 5.38 -8.19
C TYR A 94 18.28 6.02 -6.94
N VAL A 95 17.91 7.25 -6.59
CA VAL A 95 18.75 8.08 -5.69
C VAL A 95 18.02 8.75 -4.53
N ALA A 96 16.69 8.79 -4.54
CA ALA A 96 15.92 9.47 -3.49
C ALA A 96 15.93 8.69 -2.15
N GLY A 97 16.23 7.38 -2.18
CA GLY A 97 16.32 6.54 -0.99
C GLY A 97 15.20 5.49 -0.76
N PRO A 98 13.95 5.67 -1.24
CA PRO A 98 12.94 4.60 -1.20
C PRO A 98 13.38 3.33 -1.91
N ASN A 99 12.68 2.22 -1.64
CA ASN A 99 12.92 0.96 -2.33
C ASN A 99 11.99 0.85 -3.55
N HIS A 100 12.53 0.52 -4.73
CA HIS A 100 11.77 0.34 -5.96
C HIS A 100 11.19 -1.06 -6.15
N VAL A 101 11.38 -1.98 -5.20
CA VAL A 101 10.70 -3.29 -5.22
C VAL A 101 9.34 -3.11 -4.55
N LEU A 102 8.31 -2.95 -5.38
CA LEU A 102 7.00 -2.51 -4.97
C LEU A 102 5.88 -3.50 -5.35
N PRO A 103 4.73 -3.44 -4.67
CA PRO A 103 3.60 -4.31 -4.99
C PRO A 103 2.90 -3.85 -6.28
N THR A 104 2.84 -4.74 -7.28
CA THR A 104 2.24 -4.47 -8.60
C THR A 104 0.85 -5.10 -8.76
N SER A 105 0.19 -4.88 -9.89
CA SER A 105 -1.08 -5.54 -10.24
C SER A 105 -2.20 -5.37 -9.19
N GLY A 106 -2.24 -4.22 -8.52
CA GLY A 106 -3.20 -3.90 -7.47
C GLY A 106 -2.88 -4.49 -6.10
N ALA A 107 -1.71 -5.11 -5.91
CA ALA A 107 -1.29 -5.66 -4.63
C ALA A 107 -1.06 -4.58 -3.55
N ALA A 108 -0.91 -3.29 -3.93
CA ALA A 108 -0.85 -2.17 -2.99
C ALA A 108 -2.10 -2.03 -2.10
N ARG A 109 -3.18 -2.79 -2.38
CA ARG A 109 -4.33 -2.93 -1.47
C ARG A 109 -4.02 -3.63 -0.15
N PHE A 110 -3.01 -4.51 -0.13
CA PHE A 110 -2.71 -5.37 1.03
C PHE A 110 -1.22 -5.66 1.26
N ALA A 111 -0.36 -5.31 0.31
CA ALA A 111 1.09 -5.47 0.41
C ALA A 111 1.78 -4.10 0.46
N SER A 112 2.95 -4.08 1.10
CA SER A 112 3.83 -2.91 1.16
C SER A 112 5.03 -3.10 0.24
N GLY A 113 5.71 -2.00 -0.09
CA GLY A 113 7.05 -2.04 -0.69
C GLY A 113 8.06 -2.79 0.17
N LEU A 114 9.11 -3.28 -0.47
CA LEU A 114 10.22 -3.95 0.21
C LEU A 114 10.88 -2.99 1.21
N SER A 115 11.09 -3.48 2.43
CA SER A 115 11.71 -2.74 3.51
C SER A 115 12.55 -3.68 4.38
N VAL A 116 13.28 -3.11 5.33
CA VAL A 116 14.03 -3.88 6.34
C VAL A 116 13.13 -4.86 7.10
N GLN A 117 11.83 -4.55 7.28
CA GLN A 117 10.89 -5.42 7.98
C GLN A 117 10.68 -6.76 7.27
N ASN A 118 10.84 -6.80 5.94
CA ASN A 118 10.73 -8.04 5.17
C ASN A 118 11.89 -9.02 5.42
N PHE A 119 13.00 -8.53 5.98
CA PHE A 119 14.17 -9.32 6.36
C PHE A 119 14.24 -9.58 7.88
N MET A 120 13.21 -9.16 8.62
CA MET A 120 13.08 -9.35 10.06
C MET A 120 11.98 -10.36 10.37
N LYS A 121 12.04 -10.93 11.58
CA LYS A 121 10.96 -11.73 12.16
C LYS A 121 10.54 -11.10 13.49
N ARG A 122 9.23 -11.07 13.76
CA ARG A 122 8.69 -10.60 15.04
C ARG A 122 8.30 -11.80 15.91
N THR A 123 8.87 -11.89 17.10
CA THR A 123 8.54 -12.92 18.09
C THR A 123 7.79 -12.25 19.25
N THR A 124 6.60 -12.74 19.58
CA THR A 124 5.87 -12.33 20.78
C THR A 124 6.34 -13.16 21.97
N ILE A 125 6.65 -12.50 23.10
CA ILE A 125 7.11 -13.13 24.33
C ILE A 125 6.13 -12.77 25.44
N LEU A 126 5.69 -13.77 26.22
CA LEU A 126 4.88 -13.58 27.41
C LEU A 126 5.60 -14.19 28.60
N GLN A 127 5.82 -13.38 29.63
CA GLN A 127 6.26 -13.82 30.95
C GLN A 127 5.24 -13.32 31.96
N THR A 128 4.80 -14.20 32.86
CA THR A 128 3.85 -13.88 33.93
C THR A 128 4.46 -14.27 35.27
N ASP A 129 4.14 -13.50 36.29
CA ASP A 129 4.32 -13.92 37.68
C ASP A 129 3.02 -14.55 38.21
N LEU A 130 3.03 -14.95 39.49
CA LEU A 130 1.88 -15.57 40.14
C LEU A 130 0.70 -14.62 40.26
N ALA A 131 0.91 -13.35 40.60
CA ALA A 131 -0.17 -12.40 40.81
C ALA A 131 -0.93 -12.12 39.50
N ALA A 132 -0.19 -11.87 38.42
CA ALA A 132 -0.75 -11.67 37.08
C ALA A 132 -1.42 -12.95 36.56
N PHE A 133 -0.82 -14.13 36.79
CA PHE A 133 -1.41 -15.41 36.41
C PHE A 133 -2.74 -15.62 37.13
N SER A 134 -2.79 -15.49 38.45
CA SER A 134 -3.99 -15.71 39.26
C SER A 134 -5.11 -14.73 38.90
N ALA A 135 -4.78 -13.50 38.49
CA ALA A 135 -5.78 -12.53 38.02
C ALA A 135 -6.43 -12.95 36.68
N LEU A 136 -5.65 -13.55 35.76
CA LEU A 136 -6.11 -13.92 34.41
C LEU A 136 -6.67 -15.35 34.32
N ALA A 137 -6.16 -16.26 35.13
CA ALA A 137 -6.45 -17.69 35.07
C ALA A 137 -7.96 -18.02 35.12
N PRO A 138 -8.80 -17.39 35.97
CA PRO A 138 -10.23 -17.68 35.98
C PRO A 138 -10.93 -17.35 34.66
N ALA A 139 -10.56 -16.24 34.01
CA ALA A 139 -11.13 -15.86 32.72
C ALA A 139 -10.65 -16.80 31.60
N ALA A 140 -9.34 -17.10 31.59
CA ALA A 140 -8.75 -17.99 30.59
C ALA A 140 -9.33 -19.41 30.66
N ALA A 141 -9.53 -19.97 31.87
CA ALA A 141 -10.15 -21.27 32.04
C ALA A 141 -11.62 -21.30 31.58
N ARG A 142 -12.41 -20.26 31.90
CA ARG A 142 -13.81 -20.16 31.44
C ARG A 142 -13.92 -20.07 29.92
N LEU A 143 -13.04 -19.30 29.27
CA LEU A 143 -12.99 -19.23 27.81
C LEU A 143 -12.64 -20.60 27.21
N ALA A 144 -11.63 -21.28 27.77
CA ALA A 144 -11.24 -22.61 27.32
C ALA A 144 -12.36 -23.66 27.48
N ASP A 145 -13.18 -23.59 28.54
CA ASP A 145 -14.36 -24.46 28.66
C ASP A 145 -15.43 -24.13 27.61
N ALA A 146 -15.72 -22.84 27.39
CA ALA A 146 -16.71 -22.40 26.42
C ALA A 146 -16.33 -22.78 24.97
N GLU A 147 -15.03 -22.85 24.68
CA GLU A 147 -14.48 -23.33 23.41
C GLU A 147 -14.40 -24.87 23.33
N GLY A 148 -14.74 -25.60 24.40
CA GLY A 148 -14.68 -27.07 24.42
C GLY A 148 -13.24 -27.63 24.46
N LEU A 149 -12.29 -26.91 25.05
CA LEU A 149 -10.86 -27.24 25.11
C LEU A 149 -10.42 -27.67 26.53
N PRO A 150 -10.77 -28.87 27.01
CA PRO A 150 -10.54 -29.28 28.40
C PRO A 150 -9.06 -29.36 28.79
N GLY A 151 -8.16 -29.66 27.84
CA GLY A 151 -6.72 -29.64 28.08
C GLY A 151 -6.17 -28.25 28.36
N HIS A 152 -6.69 -27.22 27.68
CA HIS A 152 -6.30 -25.83 27.91
C HIS A 152 -6.77 -25.38 29.29
N ALA A 153 -8.06 -25.58 29.60
CA ALA A 153 -8.63 -25.23 30.91
C ALA A 153 -7.94 -25.98 32.05
N GLY A 154 -7.68 -27.28 31.87
CA GLY A 154 -6.95 -28.11 32.84
C GLY A 154 -5.52 -27.61 33.09
N SER A 155 -4.81 -27.17 32.06
CA SER A 155 -3.44 -26.63 32.23
C SER A 155 -3.39 -25.37 33.11
N ILE A 156 -4.45 -24.57 33.08
CA ILE A 156 -4.62 -23.35 33.88
C ILE A 156 -5.03 -23.71 35.31
N ARG A 157 -6.07 -24.54 35.46
CA ARG A 157 -6.60 -24.94 36.77
C ARG A 157 -5.57 -25.66 37.63
N ARG A 158 -4.78 -26.58 37.06
CA ARG A 158 -3.71 -27.28 37.81
C ARG A 158 -2.73 -26.30 38.45
N ARG A 159 -2.39 -25.22 37.75
CA ARG A 159 -1.50 -24.17 38.29
C ARG A 159 -2.19 -23.27 39.32
N LEU A 160 -3.52 -23.23 39.39
CA LEU A 160 -4.22 -22.59 40.51
C LEU A 160 -4.28 -23.50 41.74
N GLU A 161 -4.30 -24.82 41.55
CA GLU A 161 -4.35 -25.82 42.62
C GLU A 161 -2.98 -26.04 43.30
N ASP A 162 -1.88 -25.91 42.54
CA ASP A 162 -0.50 -26.09 43.02
C ASP A 162 0.09 -24.85 43.76
N ASN A 163 -0.70 -23.78 43.93
CA ASN A 163 -0.34 -22.53 44.61
C ASN A 163 -1.17 -22.31 45.87
#